data_AF-A0A961QMI7-F1
#
_entry.id   AF-A0A961QMI7-F1
#
_cell.length_a   1.000
_cell.length_b   1.000
_cell.length_c   1.000
_cell.angle_alpha   90.00
_cell.angle_beta   90.00
_cell.angle_gamma   90.00
#
_symmetry.space_group_name_H-M   'P 1'
#
loop_
_entity.id
_entity.type
_entity.pdbx_description
1 polymer ?
#
loop_
_entity_poly.entity_id
_entity_poly.type
_entity_poly.pdbx_seq_one_letter_code
_entity_poly.pdbx_strand_id
1 'polypeptide(L)'
;MTDTSNEQGIPEPEGAANIIETDYNIGQDNIDGQLGPFGFDIHNPVFLISGLTIVAFVFYTLALPEQAGAGFSWLFSAVTKGFDWFFLGAANIFVIFCLLLIVTPVGSVRLGGAEARPDYSYMGWFAMLFAAGMGIG
;
A
#
# COMPACT_ATOMS: atom_id res chain seq x y z
N MET A 1 -15.88 28.89 -4.63
CA MET A 1 -16.89 28.34 -3.71
C MET A 1 -16.24 27.10 -3.15
N THR A 2 -15.77 27.18 -1.92
CA THR A 2 -15.07 26.11 -1.21
C THR A 2 -16.05 24.96 -1.01
N ASP A 3 -15.74 23.80 -1.56
CA ASP A 3 -16.48 22.56 -1.31
C ASP A 3 -16.40 22.23 0.18
N THR A 4 -17.44 22.59 0.91
CA THR A 4 -17.78 22.04 2.22
C THR A 4 -18.52 20.70 2.03
N SER A 5 -17.97 19.79 1.25
CA SER A 5 -18.38 18.38 1.29
C SER A 5 -17.51 17.70 2.33
N ASN A 6 -18.12 17.45 3.49
CA ASN A 6 -17.60 16.70 4.63
C ASN A 6 -17.39 15.20 4.29
N GLU A 7 -17.04 14.87 3.04
CA GLU A 7 -17.02 13.52 2.44
C GLU A 7 -15.63 13.13 1.92
N GLN A 8 -14.56 13.69 2.50
CA GLN A 8 -13.18 13.34 2.09
C GLN A 8 -12.36 12.67 3.20
N GLY A 9 -13.05 12.14 4.22
CA GLY A 9 -12.46 11.34 5.28
C GLY A 9 -13.19 10.01 5.41
N ILE A 10 -12.46 8.97 5.85
CA ILE A 10 -13.02 7.67 6.24
C ILE A 10 -14.30 7.91 7.07
N PRO A 11 -15.43 7.23 6.78
CA PRO A 11 -16.67 7.45 7.52
C PRO A 11 -16.43 7.29 9.02
N GLU A 12 -17.16 8.06 9.83
CA GLU A 12 -17.05 7.98 11.27
C GLU A 12 -17.30 6.53 11.74
N PRO A 13 -16.52 6.03 12.71
CA PRO A 13 -16.62 4.65 13.16
C PRO A 13 -18.04 4.34 13.67
N GLU A 14 -18.65 3.29 13.13
CA GLU A 14 -19.97 2.84 13.58
C GLU A 14 -19.82 2.04 14.91
N GLY A 15 -20.32 2.59 16.01
CA GLY A 15 -20.44 1.90 17.32
C GLY A 15 -19.55 2.46 18.43
N ALA A 16 -19.10 1.61 19.36
CA ALA A 16 -18.39 2.01 20.58
C ALA A 16 -16.90 2.41 20.37
N ALA A 17 -16.47 2.61 19.13
CA ALA A 17 -15.10 3.00 18.81
C ALA A 17 -15.01 4.53 18.76
N ASN A 18 -14.09 5.09 19.52
CA ASN A 18 -13.85 6.53 19.53
C ASN A 18 -12.97 6.92 18.33
N ILE A 19 -13.25 8.08 17.73
CA ILE A 19 -12.33 8.72 16.79
C ILE A 19 -11.04 9.02 17.55
N ILE A 20 -9.90 8.63 16.97
CA ILE A 20 -8.60 8.97 17.56
C ILE A 20 -8.41 10.48 17.37
N GLU A 21 -8.50 11.25 18.45
CA GLU A 21 -8.15 12.67 18.44
C GLU A 21 -6.63 12.80 18.30
N THR A 22 -6.20 13.33 17.16
CA THR A 22 -4.79 13.61 16.89
C THR A 22 -4.64 15.05 16.44
N ASP A 23 -3.51 15.67 16.76
CA ASP A 23 -3.16 17.00 16.24
C ASP A 23 -2.81 16.97 14.73
N TYR A 24 -2.80 15.78 14.10
CA TYR A 24 -2.47 15.58 12.69
C TYR A 24 -3.66 15.92 11.80
N ASN A 25 -3.45 16.83 10.85
CA ASN A 25 -4.45 17.15 9.82
C ASN A 25 -4.11 16.39 8.54
N ILE A 26 -5.11 15.72 7.95
CA ILE A 26 -4.95 15.01 6.68
C ILE A 26 -4.49 16.01 5.62
N GLY A 27 -3.36 15.69 4.96
CA GLY A 27 -2.78 16.54 3.92
C GLY A 27 -1.90 17.70 4.41
N GLN A 28 -1.57 17.78 5.71
CA GLN A 28 -0.70 18.84 6.25
C GLN A 28 0.69 18.92 5.58
N ASP A 29 1.17 17.81 5.01
CA ASP A 29 2.48 17.69 4.34
C ASP A 29 2.36 17.75 2.81
N ASN A 30 1.16 18.03 2.30
CA ASN A 30 0.89 18.11 0.88
C ASN A 30 1.30 19.48 0.33
N ILE A 31 1.86 19.49 -0.88
CA ILE A 31 1.97 20.71 -1.67
C ILE A 31 0.77 20.76 -2.61
N ASP A 32 -0.12 21.68 -2.30
CA ASP A 32 -1.28 21.99 -3.13
C ASP A 32 -0.96 23.15 -4.07
N GLY A 33 -1.37 23.01 -5.32
CA GLY A 33 -1.17 24.05 -6.31
C GLY A 33 -2.07 23.86 -7.53
N GLN A 34 -2.11 24.88 -8.38
CA GLN A 34 -2.87 24.85 -9.60
C GLN A 34 -1.96 25.23 -10.77
N LEU A 35 -1.77 24.29 -11.70
CA LEU A 35 -1.02 24.54 -12.93
C LEU A 35 -2.03 24.65 -14.09
N GLY A 36 -2.47 25.88 -14.36
CA GLY A 36 -3.50 26.15 -15.38
C GLY A 36 -4.85 25.54 -15.00
N PRO A 37 -5.52 24.74 -15.85
CA PRO A 37 -6.80 24.12 -15.51
C PRO A 37 -6.68 22.91 -14.57
N PHE A 38 -5.46 22.43 -14.26
CA PHE A 38 -5.24 21.24 -13.44
C PHE A 38 -4.83 21.62 -12.01
N GLY A 39 -5.62 21.21 -11.02
CA GLY A 39 -5.21 21.21 -9.61
C GLY A 39 -4.36 19.99 -9.31
N PHE A 40 -3.34 20.15 -8.46
CA PHE A 40 -2.56 19.03 -7.94
C PHE A 40 -2.46 19.14 -6.41
N ASP A 41 -2.49 17.97 -5.79
CA ASP A 41 -2.24 17.73 -4.37
C ASP A 41 -1.16 16.63 -4.32
N ILE A 42 0.06 16.99 -3.91
CA ILE A 42 1.22 16.10 -3.93
C ILE A 42 1.80 15.93 -2.53
N HIS A 43 1.87 14.68 -2.06
CA HIS A 43 2.50 14.31 -0.79
C HIS A 43 4.03 14.46 -0.86
N ASN A 44 4.57 15.55 -0.31
CA ASN A 44 5.91 16.07 -0.63
C ASN A 44 6.98 15.76 0.43
N PRO A 45 7.13 14.49 0.82
CA PRO A 45 8.47 13.96 0.59
C PRO A 45 8.47 12.68 -0.27
N VAL A 46 7.39 11.90 -0.19
CA VAL A 46 7.33 10.58 -0.81
C VAL A 46 7.33 10.68 -2.33
N PHE A 47 6.54 11.58 -2.89
CA PHE A 47 6.42 11.74 -4.34
C PHE A 47 7.77 12.08 -4.99
N LEU A 48 8.48 13.05 -4.43
CA LEU A 48 9.73 13.54 -5.00
C LEU A 48 10.85 12.49 -4.89
N ILE A 49 10.99 11.82 -3.73
CA ILE A 49 12.02 10.80 -3.53
C ILE A 49 11.77 9.59 -4.43
N SER A 50 10.54 9.08 -4.47
CA SER A 50 10.18 7.93 -5.31
C SER A 50 10.32 8.26 -6.79
N GLY A 51 9.79 9.41 -7.22
CA GLY A 51 9.85 9.86 -8.62
C GLY A 51 11.29 10.03 -9.12
N LEU A 52 12.14 10.73 -8.35
CA LEU A 52 13.56 10.90 -8.70
C LEU A 52 14.32 9.58 -8.74
N THR A 53 14.03 8.68 -7.81
CA THR A 53 14.66 7.36 -7.77
C THR A 53 14.31 6.54 -9.01
N ILE A 54 13.04 6.55 -9.44
CA ILE A 54 12.59 5.88 -10.67
C ILE A 54 13.29 6.49 -11.88
N VAL A 55 13.31 7.82 -12.01
CA VAL A 55 13.97 8.50 -13.13
C VAL A 55 15.46 8.17 -13.18
N ALA A 56 16.15 8.21 -12.05
CA ALA A 56 17.57 7.86 -11.96
C ALA A 56 17.82 6.39 -12.35
N PHE A 57 16.95 5.48 -11.92
CA PHE A 57 17.07 4.05 -12.25
C PHE A 57 16.88 3.81 -13.75
N VAL A 58 15.85 4.40 -14.36
CA VAL A 58 15.61 4.32 -15.81
C VAL A 58 16.77 4.93 -16.59
N PHE A 59 17.25 6.10 -16.17
CA PHE A 59 18.39 6.74 -16.82
C PHE A 59 19.65 5.86 -16.77
N TYR A 60 19.96 5.28 -15.61
CA TYR A 60 21.12 4.41 -15.44
C TYR A 60 21.05 3.15 -16.33
N THR A 61 19.89 2.49 -16.38
CA THR A 61 19.73 1.26 -17.18
C THR A 61 19.79 1.52 -18.68
N LEU A 62 19.35 2.69 -19.14
CA LEU A 62 19.44 3.09 -20.55
C LEU A 62 20.85 3.58 -20.94
N ALA A 63 21.54 4.28 -20.04
CA ALA A 63 22.87 4.82 -20.31
C ALA A 63 23.98 3.75 -20.29
N LEU A 64 23.85 2.74 -19.41
CA LEU A 64 24.89 1.74 -19.12
C LEU A 64 24.31 0.32 -19.00
N PRO A 65 23.75 -0.24 -20.10
CA PRO A 65 22.97 -1.49 -20.04
C PRO A 65 23.79 -2.71 -19.62
N GLU A 66 25.03 -2.87 -20.08
CA GLU A 66 25.86 -4.02 -19.71
C GLU A 66 26.25 -4.00 -18.22
N GLN A 67 26.62 -2.82 -17.69
CA GLN A 67 26.99 -2.67 -16.28
C GLN A 67 25.76 -2.84 -15.39
N ALA A 68 24.61 -2.29 -15.78
CA ALA A 68 23.35 -2.48 -15.07
C ALA A 68 22.97 -3.96 -15.02
N GLY A 69 23.03 -4.67 -16.15
CA GLY A 69 22.73 -6.11 -16.21
C GLY A 69 23.64 -6.95 -15.32
N ALA A 70 24.95 -6.69 -15.35
CA ALA A 70 25.91 -7.37 -14.47
C ALA A 70 25.63 -7.07 -12.98
N GLY A 71 25.35 -5.82 -12.63
CA GLY A 71 25.02 -5.39 -11.27
C GLY A 71 23.74 -6.05 -10.75
N PHE A 72 22.67 -6.06 -11.55
CA PHE A 72 21.41 -6.72 -11.18
C PHE A 72 21.55 -8.23 -11.05
N SER A 73 22.33 -8.87 -11.93
CA SER A 73 22.58 -10.31 -11.85
C SER A 73 23.35 -10.68 -10.59
N TRP A 74 24.38 -9.89 -10.25
CA TRP A 74 25.13 -10.06 -9.00
C TRP A 74 24.23 -9.85 -7.79
N LEU A 75 23.45 -8.77 -7.76
CA LEU A 75 22.53 -8.45 -6.66
C LEU A 75 21.48 -9.55 -6.48
N PHE A 76 20.86 -10.01 -7.57
CA PHE A 76 19.91 -11.11 -7.56
C PHE A 76 20.55 -12.37 -6.95
N SER A 77 21.75 -12.75 -7.39
CA SER A 77 22.45 -13.92 -6.82
C SER A 77 22.82 -13.72 -5.35
N ALA A 78 23.25 -12.52 -4.94
CA ALA A 78 23.61 -12.22 -3.56
C ALA A 78 22.39 -12.31 -2.64
N VAL A 79 21.26 -11.73 -3.05
CA VAL A 79 20.01 -11.75 -2.29
C VAL A 79 19.44 -13.16 -2.23
N THR A 80 19.32 -13.84 -3.37
CA THR A 80 18.74 -15.20 -3.40
C THR A 80 19.59 -16.24 -2.69
N LYS A 81 20.92 -16.11 -2.64
CA LYS A 81 21.77 -17.06 -1.90
C LYS A 81 21.93 -16.69 -0.42
N GLY A 82 22.01 -15.39 -0.10
CA GLY A 82 22.22 -14.92 1.26
C GLY A 82 20.94 -14.87 2.11
N PHE A 83 19.81 -14.55 1.47
CA PHE A 83 18.52 -14.32 2.15
C PHE A 83 17.47 -15.39 1.85
N ASP A 84 17.83 -16.50 1.21
CA ASP A 84 16.89 -17.61 0.92
C ASP A 84 16.09 -18.06 2.15
N TRP A 85 16.81 -18.35 3.23
CA TRP A 85 16.22 -18.79 4.49
C TRP A 85 15.28 -17.73 5.09
N PHE A 86 15.59 -16.44 4.90
CA PHE A 86 14.78 -15.34 5.39
C PHE A 86 13.49 -15.22 4.58
N PHE A 87 13.55 -15.31 3.25
CA PHE A 87 12.36 -15.28 2.40
C PHE A 87 11.45 -16.48 2.67
N LEU A 88 12.00 -17.69 2.71
CA LEU A 88 11.23 -18.90 2.99
C LEU A 88 10.67 -18.89 4.42
N GLY A 89 11.47 -18.45 5.39
CA GLY A 89 11.06 -18.28 6.78
C GLY A 89 9.92 -17.26 6.93
N ALA A 90 10.07 -16.07 6.34
CA ALA A 90 9.06 -15.02 6.38
C ALA A 90 7.75 -15.47 5.73
N ALA A 91 7.80 -16.10 4.55
CA ALA A 91 6.61 -16.65 3.89
C ALA A 91 5.87 -17.65 4.79
N ASN A 92 6.59 -18.59 5.41
CA ASN A 92 6.00 -19.54 6.35
C ASN A 92 5.43 -18.86 7.60
N ILE A 93 6.12 -17.85 8.14
CA ILE A 93 5.63 -17.07 9.28
C ILE A 93 4.31 -16.38 8.93
N PHE A 94 4.18 -15.75 7.76
CA PHE A 94 2.93 -15.12 7.34
C PHE A 94 1.80 -16.14 7.17
N VAL A 95 2.08 -17.32 6.61
CA VAL A 95 1.07 -18.39 6.52
C VAL A 95 0.61 -18.84 7.91
N ILE A 96 1.54 -19.13 8.82
CA ILE A 96 1.22 -19.51 10.20
C ILE A 96 0.45 -18.39 10.90
N PHE A 97 0.87 -17.14 10.73
CA PHE A 97 0.21 -15.98 11.29
C PHE A 97 -1.24 -15.87 10.80
N CYS A 98 -1.49 -15.98 9.50
CA CYS A 98 -2.86 -15.99 8.94
C CYS A 98 -3.70 -17.15 9.51
N LEU A 99 -3.15 -18.35 9.63
CA LEU A 99 -3.83 -19.49 10.25
C LEU A 99 -4.15 -19.22 11.73
N LEU A 100 -3.22 -18.62 12.47
CA LEU A 100 -3.43 -18.21 13.86
C LEU A 100 -4.56 -17.19 13.96
N LEU A 101 -4.60 -16.18 13.07
CA LEU A 101 -5.71 -15.21 13.05
C LEU A 101 -7.07 -15.91 12.83
N ILE A 102 -7.14 -16.93 11.96
CA ILE A 102 -8.38 -17.67 11.70
C ILE A 102 -8.87 -18.43 12.96
N VAL A 103 -7.98 -19.09 13.70
CA VAL A 103 -8.37 -19.97 14.82
C VAL A 103 -8.49 -19.25 16.15
N THR A 104 -7.85 -18.09 16.31
CA THR A 104 -7.87 -17.32 17.56
C THR A 104 -9.04 -16.32 17.57
N PRO A 105 -9.45 -15.81 18.75
CA PRO A 105 -10.58 -14.89 18.87
C PRO A 105 -10.46 -13.62 18.03
N VAL A 106 -9.23 -13.21 17.67
CA VAL A 106 -8.98 -12.02 16.85
C VAL A 106 -9.54 -12.14 15.43
N GLY A 107 -9.71 -13.37 14.89
CA GLY A 107 -10.32 -13.58 13.58
C GLY A 107 -11.82 -13.26 13.52
N SER A 108 -12.48 -13.14 14.67
CA SER A 108 -13.88 -12.73 14.77
C SER A 108 -14.08 -11.22 14.78
N VAL A 109 -13.00 -10.44 14.86
CA VAL A 109 -13.06 -8.97 14.88
C VAL A 109 -13.41 -8.46 13.49
N ARG A 110 -14.47 -7.64 13.40
CA ARG A 110 -14.88 -6.98 12.16
C ARG A 110 -14.03 -5.74 11.91
N LEU A 111 -13.55 -5.59 10.68
CA LEU A 111 -12.86 -4.39 10.23
C LEU A 111 -13.91 -3.31 9.91
N GLY A 112 -13.80 -2.14 10.53
CA GLY A 112 -14.75 -1.02 10.36
C GLY A 112 -15.67 -0.76 11.55
N GLY A 113 -15.60 -1.56 12.63
CA GLY A 113 -16.39 -1.35 13.85
C GLY A 113 -17.17 -2.60 14.27
N ALA A 114 -17.72 -2.59 15.49
CA ALA A 114 -18.43 -3.74 16.05
C ALA A 114 -19.71 -4.09 15.26
N GLU A 115 -20.39 -3.08 14.73
CA GLU A 115 -21.64 -3.22 13.98
C GLU A 115 -21.46 -3.23 12.46
N ALA A 116 -20.22 -3.14 11.98
CA ALA A 116 -19.91 -3.05 10.56
C ALA A 116 -20.51 -4.22 9.76
N ARG A 117 -21.02 -3.92 8.57
CA ARG A 117 -21.60 -4.86 7.62
C ARG A 117 -20.78 -4.85 6.32
N PRO A 118 -20.73 -5.96 5.56
CA PRO A 118 -19.99 -5.99 4.31
C PRO A 118 -20.67 -5.10 3.25
N ASP A 119 -19.90 -4.20 2.64
CA ASP A 119 -20.37 -3.32 1.56
C ASP A 119 -20.69 -4.07 0.26
N TYR A 120 -20.04 -5.23 0.06
CA TYR A 120 -20.17 -6.04 -1.14
C TYR A 120 -20.74 -7.42 -0.82
N SER A 121 -21.47 -7.99 -1.78
CA SER A 121 -21.93 -9.38 -1.68
C SER A 121 -20.72 -10.33 -1.67
N TYR A 122 -20.88 -11.52 -1.07
CA TYR A 122 -19.83 -12.54 -1.04
C TYR A 122 -19.27 -12.89 -2.43
N MET A 123 -20.13 -12.96 -3.45
CA MET A 123 -19.70 -13.23 -4.82
C MET A 123 -18.93 -12.04 -5.41
N GLY A 124 -19.37 -10.80 -5.16
CA GLY A 124 -18.65 -9.60 -5.59
C GLY A 124 -17.28 -9.50 -4.95
N TRP A 125 -17.18 -9.72 -3.63
CA TRP A 125 -15.92 -9.72 -2.90
C TRP A 125 -14.96 -10.80 -3.39
N PHE A 126 -15.44 -12.03 -3.60
CA PHE A 126 -14.61 -13.12 -4.10
C PHE A 126 -14.08 -12.84 -5.52
N ALA A 127 -14.91 -12.27 -6.40
CA ALA A 127 -14.46 -11.85 -7.72
C ALA A 127 -13.36 -10.79 -7.67
N MET A 128 -13.45 -9.83 -6.75
CA MET A 128 -12.41 -8.80 -6.55
C MET A 128 -11.08 -9.39 -6.09
N LEU A 129 -11.08 -10.42 -5.24
CA LEU A 129 -9.85 -11.13 -4.85
C LEU A 129 -9.16 -11.80 -6.05
N PHE A 130 -9.92 -12.41 -6.94
CA PHE A 130 -9.36 -13.00 -8.16
C PHE A 130 -8.82 -11.94 -9.12
N ALA A 131 -9.55 -10.84 -9.30
CA ALA A 131 -9.11 -9.73 -10.14
C ALA A 131 -7.81 -9.09 -9.63
N ALA A 132 -7.65 -8.96 -8.31
CA ALA A 132 -6.42 -8.43 -7.71
C ALA A 132 -5.25 -9.43 -7.76
N GLY A 133 -5.53 -10.74 -7.66
CA GLY A 133 -4.50 -11.78 -7.61
C GLY A 133 -3.96 -12.26 -8.96
N MET A 134 -4.75 -12.16 -10.04
CA MET A 134 -4.36 -12.65 -11.37
C MET A 134 -3.59 -11.58 -12.15
N GLY A 135 -2.26 -11.56 -12.04
CA GLY A 135 -1.36 -10.73 -12.85
C GLY A 135 -0.87 -11.42 -14.12
N ILE A 136 -0.18 -10.67 -14.99
CA ILE A 136 0.67 -11.24 -16.06
C ILE A 136 1.92 -11.78 -15.37
N GLY A 137 1.80 -13.00 -14.81
CA GLY A 137 2.89 -13.69 -14.11
C GLY A 137 3.98 -14.19 -15.03
#